data_AF-A0A927P7Q1-F1
#
_entry.id   AF-A0A927P7Q1-F1
#
_cell.length_a   1.000
_cell.length_b   1.000
_cell.length_c   1.000
_cell.angle_alpha   90.00
_cell.angle_beta   90.00
_cell.angle_gamma   90.00
#
_symmetry.space_group_name_H-M   'P 1'
#
loop_
_entity.id
_entity.type
_entity.pdbx_description
1 polymer ?
#
loop_
_entity_poly.entity_id
_entity_poly.type
_entity_poly.pdbx_seq_one_letter_code
_entity_poly.pdbx_strand_id
1 'polypeptide(L)'
;MSNEVKVKEIPFENVMILPPKPGVCRECAVDHRPDQPHNRDSLYYQMKFRQKHGRFPTWWDAMAHCEKHIQKFWIDALAERGVIVELPEETADGESE
;
A
#
# COMPACT_ATOMS: atom_id res chain seq x y z
N MET A 1 1.83 -42.61 -1.46
CA MET A 1 1.65 -42.01 -2.79
C MET A 1 2.30 -40.64 -2.77
N SER A 2 3.43 -40.48 -3.46
CA SER A 2 4.17 -39.22 -3.51
C SER A 2 3.50 -38.31 -4.54
N ASN A 3 2.82 -37.26 -4.10
CA ASN A 3 2.28 -36.26 -5.02
C ASN A 3 3.43 -35.36 -5.48
N GLU A 4 3.90 -35.55 -6.71
CA GLU A 4 4.85 -34.64 -7.35
C GLU A 4 4.13 -33.33 -7.72
N VAL A 5 4.49 -32.23 -7.06
CA VAL A 5 3.98 -30.89 -7.39
C VAL A 5 4.87 -30.28 -8.47
N LYS A 6 4.29 -29.95 -9.63
CA LYS A 6 4.99 -29.21 -10.69
C LYS A 6 4.95 -27.72 -10.36
N VAL A 7 6.12 -27.12 -10.16
CA VAL A 7 6.27 -25.69 -9.88
C VAL A 7 6.72 -24.97 -11.15
N LYS A 8 6.10 -23.82 -11.45
CA LYS A 8 6.54 -22.89 -12.50
C LYS A 8 6.66 -21.49 -11.91
N GLU A 9 7.81 -20.87 -12.10
CA GLU A 9 8.04 -19.49 -11.71
C GLU A 9 7.48 -18.54 -12.77
N ILE A 10 6.81 -17.49 -12.31
CA ILE A 10 6.30 -16.41 -13.16
C ILE A 10 6.93 -15.12 -12.65
N PRO A 11 7.71 -14.41 -13.48
CA PRO A 11 8.25 -13.12 -13.10
C PRO A 11 7.14 -12.12 -12.78
N PHE A 12 7.34 -11.29 -11.76
CA PHE A 12 6.29 -10.43 -11.24
C PHE A 12 5.85 -9.33 -12.22
N GLU A 13 6.76 -8.88 -13.07
CA GLU A 13 6.51 -7.96 -14.17
C GLU A 13 5.46 -8.49 -15.16
N ASN A 14 5.25 -9.81 -15.21
CA ASN A 14 4.24 -10.46 -16.04
C ASN A 14 2.89 -10.65 -15.33
N VAL A 15 2.79 -10.28 -14.04
CA VAL A 15 1.53 -10.34 -13.30
C VAL A 15 0.64 -9.18 -13.74
N MET A 16 -0.46 -9.51 -14.42
CA MET A 16 -1.47 -8.52 -14.81
C MET A 16 -2.62 -8.51 -13.80
N ILE A 17 -3.03 -7.32 -13.35
CA ILE A 17 -4.17 -7.14 -12.48
C ILE A 17 -5.23 -6.34 -13.21
N LEU A 18 -6.47 -6.85 -13.17
CA LEU A 18 -7.61 -6.21 -13.78
C LEU A 18 -7.83 -4.81 -13.18
N PRO A 19 -8.31 -3.84 -13.97
CA PRO A 19 -8.57 -2.50 -13.46
C PRO A 19 -9.61 -2.54 -12.32
N PRO A 20 -9.56 -1.58 -11.38
CA PRO A 20 -10.55 -1.47 -10.32
C PRO A 20 -11.95 -1.28 -10.92
N LYS A 21 -12.97 -1.71 -10.18
CA LYS A 21 -14.37 -1.46 -10.52
C LYS A 21 -14.60 0.07 -10.74
N PRO A 22 -15.50 0.48 -11.64
CA PRO A 22 -15.92 1.88 -11.71
C PRO A 22 -16.46 2.38 -10.35
N GLY A 23 -16.14 3.62 -10.00
CA GLY A 23 -16.65 4.29 -8.79
C GLY A 23 -15.86 4.06 -7.49
N VAL A 24 -14.81 3.23 -7.51
CA VAL A 24 -13.89 3.06 -6.36
C VAL A 24 -12.52 3.68 -6.63
N CYS A 25 -11.68 3.75 -5.60
CA CYS A 25 -10.34 4.31 -5.71
C CYS A 25 -9.52 3.63 -6.82
N ARG A 26 -8.88 4.43 -7.68
CA ARG A 26 -8.07 3.94 -8.80
C ARG A 26 -6.66 3.45 -8.39
N GLU A 27 -6.25 3.75 -7.16
CA GLU A 27 -4.96 3.33 -6.60
C GLU A 27 -5.07 2.05 -5.77
N CYS A 28 -6.13 1.90 -4.97
CA CYS A 28 -6.28 0.76 -4.09
C CYS A 28 -7.53 -0.09 -4.30
N ALA A 29 -8.40 0.23 -5.26
CA ALA A 29 -9.65 -0.50 -5.54
C ALA A 29 -10.63 -0.64 -4.35
N VAL A 30 -10.44 0.14 -3.29
CA VAL A 30 -11.35 0.22 -2.13
C VAL A 30 -12.24 1.44 -2.26
N ASP A 31 -13.47 1.31 -1.76
CA ASP A 31 -14.40 2.43 -1.60
C ASP A 31 -14.03 3.22 -0.34
N HIS A 32 -13.32 4.33 -0.52
CA HIS A 32 -12.96 5.26 0.53
C HIS A 32 -13.08 6.69 0.01
N ARG A 33 -13.27 7.64 0.94
CA ARG A 33 -13.31 9.06 0.57
C ARG A 33 -11.93 9.54 0.08
N PRO A 34 -11.85 10.53 -0.82
CA PRO A 34 -10.57 10.99 -1.39
C PRO A 34 -9.55 11.53 -0.37
N ASP A 35 -10.03 12.04 0.77
CA ASP A 35 -9.21 12.57 1.86
C ASP A 35 -8.66 11.48 2.79
N GLN A 36 -9.13 10.24 2.64
CA GLN A 36 -8.72 9.10 3.46
C GLN A 36 -7.59 8.32 2.76
N PRO A 37 -6.69 7.68 3.52
CA PRO A 37 -5.57 6.98 2.93
C PRO A 37 -5.99 5.83 2.03
N HIS A 38 -5.09 5.43 1.14
CA HIS A 38 -5.22 4.15 0.47
C HIS A 38 -5.24 3.01 1.48
N ASN A 39 -5.94 1.92 1.15
CA ASN A 39 -5.83 0.72 1.95
C ASN A 39 -4.51 0.00 1.63
N ARG A 40 -3.54 0.10 2.54
CA ARG A 40 -2.23 -0.57 2.47
C ARG A 40 -2.36 -2.09 2.27
N ASP A 41 -3.41 -2.72 2.79
CA ASP A 41 -3.67 -4.17 2.66
C ASP A 41 -4.43 -4.56 1.39
N SER A 42 -4.88 -3.61 0.59
CA SER A 42 -5.50 -3.95 -0.68
C SER A 42 -4.49 -4.67 -1.57
N LEU A 43 -4.85 -5.87 -2.03
CA LEU A 43 -4.05 -6.62 -3.01
C LEU A 43 -3.79 -5.75 -4.25
N TYR A 44 -4.78 -5.01 -4.72
CA TYR A 44 -4.61 -4.13 -5.88
C TYR A 44 -3.53 -3.06 -5.62
N TYR A 45 -3.57 -2.42 -4.45
CA TYR A 45 -2.59 -1.41 -4.08
C TYR A 45 -1.19 -2.00 -3.92
N GLN A 46 -1.06 -3.09 -3.17
CA GLN A 46 0.23 -3.76 -2.94
C GLN A 46 0.94 -4.12 -4.24
N MET A 47 0.17 -4.67 -5.19
CA MET A 47 0.72 -5.11 -6.45
C MET A 47 1.06 -3.94 -7.36
N LYS A 48 0.15 -2.96 -7.50
CA LYS A 48 0.41 -1.74 -8.29
C LYS A 48 1.61 -0.96 -7.75
N PHE A 49 1.69 -0.80 -6.43
CA PHE A 49 2.81 -0.13 -5.78
C PHE A 49 4.12 -0.90 -6.00
N ARG A 50 4.12 -2.23 -5.84
CA ARG A 50 5.32 -3.05 -6.10
C ARG A 50 5.76 -3.02 -7.56
N GLN A 51 4.84 -3.01 -8.51
CA GLN A 51 5.18 -2.86 -9.93
C GLN A 51 5.88 -1.52 -10.22
N LYS A 52 5.46 -0.46 -9.52
CA LYS A 52 6.03 0.89 -9.70
C LYS A 52 7.33 1.11 -8.91
N HIS A 53 7.42 0.60 -7.68
CA HIS A 53 8.47 0.95 -6.72
C HIS A 53 9.41 -0.21 -6.37
N GLY A 54 9.14 -1.44 -6.84
CA GLY A 54 9.96 -2.62 -6.54
C GLY A 54 9.82 -3.19 -5.12
N ARG A 55 9.08 -2.50 -4.23
CA ARG A 55 8.78 -2.92 -2.84
C ARG A 55 7.28 -2.88 -2.55
N PHE A 56 6.84 -3.54 -1.48
CA PHE A 56 5.48 -3.39 -0.99
C PHE A 56 5.29 -2.05 -0.26
N PRO A 57 4.07 -1.47 -0.26
CA PRO A 57 3.80 -0.22 0.40
C PRO A 57 3.75 -0.39 1.92
N THR A 58 4.17 0.66 2.63
CA THR A 58 3.96 0.86 4.06
C THR A 58 2.64 1.60 4.32
N TRP A 59 2.23 1.71 5.58
CA TRP A 59 1.12 2.59 5.94
C TRP A 59 1.44 4.07 5.71
N TRP A 60 2.71 4.47 5.82
CA TRP A 60 3.14 5.82 5.49
C TRP A 60 2.95 6.14 4.00
N ASP A 61 3.36 5.23 3.10
CA ASP A 61 3.12 5.38 1.66
C ASP A 61 1.63 5.52 1.33
N ALA A 62 0.79 4.75 2.02
CA ALA A 62 -0.66 4.78 1.84
C ALA A 62 -1.29 6.10 2.30
N MET A 63 -0.63 6.80 3.23
CA MET A 63 -1.04 8.09 3.80
C MET A 63 -0.33 9.29 3.16
N ALA A 64 0.58 9.09 2.19
CA ALA A 64 1.44 10.15 1.65
C ALA A 64 0.65 11.33 1.05
N HIS A 65 -0.54 11.08 0.50
CA HIS A 65 -1.41 12.12 -0.06
C HIS A 65 -2.35 12.78 0.97
N CYS A 66 -2.37 12.28 2.21
CA CYS A 66 -3.28 12.76 3.24
C CYS A 66 -2.75 14.05 3.88
N GLU A 67 -3.67 14.90 4.35
CA GLU A 67 -3.29 16.03 5.19
C GLU A 67 -2.70 15.55 6.52
N LYS A 68 -1.80 16.35 7.11
CA LYS A 68 -1.10 16.00 8.37
C LYS A 68 -2.03 15.57 9.50
N HIS A 69 -3.19 16.22 9.63
CA HIS A 69 -4.16 15.89 10.68
C HIS A 69 -4.84 14.53 10.44
N ILE A 70 -5.07 14.14 9.18
CA ILE A 70 -5.58 12.83 8.79
C ILE A 70 -4.50 11.75 8.99
N GLN A 71 -3.25 12.03 8.60
CA GLN A 71 -2.11 11.15 8.86
C GLN A 71 -2.00 10.85 10.35
N LYS A 72 -2.01 11.89 11.19
CA LYS A 72 -1.96 11.74 12.65
C LYS A 72 -3.11 10.88 13.17
N PHE A 73 -4.35 11.16 12.74
CA PHE A 73 -5.52 10.39 13.17
C PHE A 73 -5.34 8.89 12.85
N TRP A 74 -4.89 8.55 11.64
CA TRP A 74 -4.72 7.15 11.25
C TRP A 74 -3.53 6.48 11.93
N ILE A 75 -2.42 7.19 12.15
CA ILE A 75 -1.29 6.68 12.93
C ILE A 75 -1.76 6.30 14.35
N ASP A 76 -2.50 7.19 15.01
CA ASP A 76 -3.02 6.94 16.35
C ASP A 76 -4.00 5.74 16.34
N ALA A 77 -4.95 5.71 15.39
CA ALA A 77 -5.93 4.64 15.26
C ALA A 77 -5.31 3.27 14.92
N LEU A 78 -4.23 3.25 14.13
CA LEU A 78 -3.46 2.03 13.82
C LEU A 78 -2.68 1.54 15.04
N ALA A 79 -2.08 2.46 15.80
CA ALA A 79 -1.37 2.13 17.03
C ALA A 79 -2.28 1.50 18.08
N GLU A 80 -3.51 2.00 18.24
CA GLU A 80 -4.55 1.40 19.11
C GLU A 80 -4.86 -0.07 18.74
N ARG A 81 -4.60 -0.46 17.49
CA ARG A 81 -4.82 -1.81 16.96
C ARG A 81 -3.53 -2.64 16.93
N GLY A 82 -2.45 -2.14 17.52
CA GLY A 82 -1.15 -2.82 17.56
C GLY A 82 -0.37 -2.73 16.25
N VAL A 83 -0.73 -1.81 15.35
CA VAL A 83 -0.02 -1.59 14.09
C VAL A 83 0.88 -0.36 14.24
N ILE A 84 2.19 -0.57 14.15
CA ILE A 84 3.18 0.50 14.20
C ILE A 84 3.41 1.02 12.77
N VAL A 85 3.28 2.34 12.59
CA VAL A 85 3.62 3.01 11.33
C VAL A 85 5.08 3.44 11.41
N GLU A 86 5.92 2.84 10.56
CA GLU A 86 7.30 3.27 10.36
C GLU A 86 7.30 4.62 9.65
N LEU A 87 7.83 5.64 10.31
CA LEU A 87 8.02 6.97 9.72
C LEU A 87 9.33 6.99 8.93
N PRO A 88 9.40 7.73 7.81
CA PRO A 88 10.66 7.95 7.12
C PRO A 88 11.65 8.64 8.06
N GLU A 89 12.94 8.31 7.93
CA GLU A 89 13.98 9.02 8.66
C GLU A 89 13.96 10.51 8.26
N GLU A 90 13.92 11.42 9.24
CA GLU A 90 14.12 12.83 8.96
C GLU A 90 15.58 13.02 8.51
N THR A 91 15.79 13.36 7.25
CA THR A 91 17.10 13.83 6.78
C THR A 91 17.39 15.17 7.44
N ALA A 92 18.66 15.41 7.79
CA ALA A 92 19.11 16.58 8.56
C ALA A 92 18.89 17.93 7.85
N ASP A 93 18.32 17.90 6.65
CA ASP A 93 18.23 18.96 5.67
C ASP A 93 16.78 19.50 5.57
N GLY A 94 15.81 18.86 6.23
CA GLY A 94 14.42 19.31 6.27
C GLY A 94 13.64 19.09 4.97
N GLU A 95 14.16 18.30 4.03
CA GLU A 95 13.47 17.89 2.81
C GLU A 95 13.24 16.37 2.85
N SER A 96 11.99 15.97 3.03
CA SER A 96 11.57 14.57 2.87
C SER A 96 11.48 14.21 1.38
N GLU A 97 12.12 13.10 0.98
CA GLU A 97 12.11 12.53 -0.38
C GLU A 97 10.71 12.25 -0.96
#